data_AF-A0A1B7P0K6-F1
#
_entry.id   AF-A0A1B7P0K6-F1
#
_cell.length_a   1.000
_cell.length_b   1.000
_cell.length_c   1.000
_cell.angle_alpha   90.00
_cell.angle_beta   90.00
_cell.angle_gamma   90.00
#
_symmetry.space_group_name_H-M   'P 1'
#
loop_
_entity.id
_entity.type
_entity.pdbx_description
1 polymer ?
#
loop_
_entity_poly.entity_id
_entity_poly.type
_entity_poly.pdbx_seq_one_letter_code
_entity_poly.pdbx_strand_id
1 'polypeptide(L)'
;MKLQISIAVVLPAVMVIGGVVRRDVRSVSNIISSLMMSPDNGILHLGDDGILRSFAENGTVIDYARLTVSQLMTVADWSSGEQRSHLQAIWANVNSFEVEDDQIWSPPVNLLPVTMREPPPDSPAPQNELDLRMIPPLLCQDIQCRNHMACRRRGCERCFIQDAIAKGFCI
;
A
#
# COMPACT_ATOMS: atom_id res chain seq x y z
N MET A 1 -66.16 44.96 25.36
CA MET A 1 -65.69 43.78 24.61
C MET A 1 -64.58 44.19 23.66
N LYS A 2 -63.33 43.80 23.93
CA LYS A 2 -62.23 43.76 22.94
C LYS A 2 -61.41 42.51 23.25
N LEU A 3 -61.52 41.50 22.40
CA LEU A 3 -60.83 40.22 22.48
C LEU A 3 -59.50 40.39 21.73
N GLN A 4 -58.37 40.19 22.39
CA GLN A 4 -57.05 40.14 21.74
C GLN A 4 -56.59 38.68 21.69
N ILE A 5 -56.35 38.17 20.48
CA ILE A 5 -55.83 36.82 20.24
C ILE A 5 -54.35 36.99 19.89
N SER A 6 -53.47 36.59 20.81
CA SER A 6 -52.03 36.53 20.57
C SER A 6 -51.68 35.22 19.86
N ILE A 7 -51.22 35.31 18.61
CA ILE A 7 -50.70 34.17 17.85
C ILE A 7 -49.21 34.06 18.16
N ALA A 8 -48.81 32.98 18.86
CA ALA A 8 -47.42 32.64 19.07
C ALA A 8 -46.84 32.04 17.78
N VAL A 9 -45.86 32.73 17.18
CA VAL A 9 -45.09 32.23 16.03
C VAL A 9 -44.00 31.30 16.57
N VAL A 10 -44.13 30.01 16.32
CA VAL A 10 -43.12 28.99 16.64
C VAL A 10 -42.05 29.02 15.55
N LEU A 11 -40.83 29.43 15.89
CA LEU A 11 -39.65 29.28 15.02
C LEU A 11 -39.24 27.81 14.94
N PRO A 12 -39.11 27.21 13.74
CA PRO A 12 -38.56 25.87 13.63
C PRO A 12 -37.05 25.91 13.86
N ALA A 13 -36.58 25.10 14.80
CA ALA A 13 -35.16 24.83 14.98
C ALA A 13 -34.62 24.13 13.73
N VAL A 14 -33.70 24.78 13.02
CA VAL A 14 -32.98 24.18 11.89
C VAL A 14 -31.98 23.18 12.46
N MET A 15 -32.31 21.89 12.43
CA MET A 15 -31.33 20.83 12.62
C MET A 15 -30.37 20.82 11.42
N VAL A 16 -29.15 21.29 11.64
CA VAL A 16 -28.05 21.06 10.70
C VAL A 16 -27.72 19.57 10.77
N ILE A 17 -28.17 18.82 9.77
CA ILE A 17 -27.77 17.43 9.58
C ILE A 17 -26.28 17.48 9.22
N GLY A 18 -25.43 17.10 10.16
CA GLY A 18 -24.01 16.89 9.91
C GLY A 18 -23.87 15.85 8.82
N GLY A 19 -23.55 16.31 7.60
CA GLY A 19 -23.21 15.43 6.50
C GLY A 19 -22.02 14.59 6.92
N VAL A 20 -22.20 13.28 7.01
CA VAL A 20 -21.08 12.34 7.06
C VAL A 20 -20.30 12.58 5.77
N VAL A 21 -19.12 13.18 5.90
CA VAL A 21 -18.15 13.25 4.81
C VAL A 21 -17.82 11.81 4.46
N ARG A 22 -18.42 11.28 3.38
CA ARG A 22 -17.95 10.05 2.75
C ARG A 22 -16.56 10.36 2.21
N ARG A 23 -15.52 10.12 3.02
CA ARG A 23 -14.17 9.98 2.49
C ARG A 23 -14.23 8.73 1.63
N ASP A 24 -14.22 8.92 0.33
CA ASP A 24 -14.06 7.84 -0.64
C ASP A 24 -12.63 7.30 -0.50
N VAL A 25 -12.39 6.52 0.56
CA VAL A 25 -11.12 5.84 0.77
C VAL A 25 -11.15 4.65 -0.17
N ARG A 26 -10.58 4.83 -1.38
CA ARG A 26 -10.32 3.69 -2.27
C ARG A 26 -9.62 2.61 -1.45
N SER A 27 -10.09 1.37 -1.54
CA SER A 27 -9.39 0.25 -0.91
C SER A 27 -7.97 0.17 -1.45
N VAL A 28 -7.03 -0.25 -0.61
CA VAL A 28 -5.63 -0.41 -1.00
C VAL A 28 -5.52 -1.33 -2.22
N SER A 29 -6.33 -2.39 -2.28
CA SER A 29 -6.39 -3.30 -3.43
C SER A 29 -6.78 -2.60 -4.72
N ASN A 30 -7.73 -1.67 -4.69
CA ASN A 30 -8.12 -0.89 -5.88
C ASN A 30 -7.01 0.08 -6.32
N ILE A 31 -6.24 0.61 -5.38
CA ILE A 31 -5.07 1.45 -5.70
C ILE A 31 -4.02 0.59 -6.39
N ILE A 32 -3.65 -0.55 -5.80
CA ILE A 32 -2.66 -1.47 -6.35
C ILE A 32 -3.04 -1.92 -7.76
N SER A 33 -4.31 -2.30 -7.98
CA SER A 33 -4.76 -2.77 -9.29
C SER A 33 -4.78 -1.67 -10.35
N SER A 34 -4.87 -0.40 -9.95
CA SER A 34 -4.83 0.73 -10.87
C SER A 34 -3.43 1.11 -11.35
N LEU A 35 -2.38 0.67 -10.63
CA LEU A 35 -1.00 1.01 -10.99
C LEU A 35 -0.49 0.19 -12.16
N MET A 36 0.18 0.87 -13.10
CA MET A 36 0.90 0.25 -14.19
C MET A 36 1.89 -0.77 -13.64
N MET A 37 1.92 -1.95 -14.26
CA MET A 37 2.78 -3.04 -13.85
C MET A 37 3.85 -3.27 -14.91
N SER A 38 5.11 -3.38 -14.48
CA SER A 38 6.16 -3.85 -15.37
C SER A 38 5.89 -5.32 -15.72
N PRO A 39 5.91 -5.71 -17.00
CA PRO A 39 5.58 -7.07 -17.41
C PRO A 39 6.59 -8.12 -16.96
N ASP A 40 7.76 -7.78 -16.41
CA ASP A 40 8.85 -8.73 -16.09
C ASP A 40 9.34 -8.65 -14.63
N ASN A 41 10.59 -8.28 -14.40
CA ASN A 41 11.26 -8.32 -13.09
C ASN A 41 11.02 -7.06 -12.25
N GLY A 42 9.94 -6.32 -12.52
CA GLY A 42 9.54 -5.19 -11.70
C GLY A 42 9.03 -5.60 -10.31
N ILE A 43 8.76 -4.58 -9.49
CA ILE A 43 8.20 -4.72 -8.14
C ILE A 43 7.20 -3.61 -7.85
N LEU A 44 6.34 -3.86 -6.87
CA LEU A 44 5.59 -2.82 -6.18
C LEU A 44 6.25 -2.59 -4.82
N HIS A 45 6.54 -1.33 -4.48
CA HIS A 45 7.22 -0.98 -3.24
C HIS A 45 6.52 0.17 -2.53
N LEU A 46 6.23 -0.01 -1.25
CA LEU A 46 5.73 1.05 -0.37
C LEU A 46 6.87 1.57 0.49
N GLY A 47 7.31 2.80 0.21
CA GLY A 47 8.37 3.46 0.95
C GLY A 47 7.90 4.08 2.27
N ASP A 48 8.85 4.44 3.12
CA ASP A 48 8.61 5.09 4.42
C ASP A 48 7.98 6.48 4.27
N ASP A 49 8.08 7.08 3.09
CA ASP A 49 7.43 8.33 2.71
C ASP A 49 5.94 8.16 2.32
N GLY A 50 5.40 6.94 2.42
CA GLY A 50 3.99 6.66 2.18
C GLY A 50 3.61 6.67 0.70
N ILE A 51 4.60 6.62 -0.19
CA ILE A 51 4.41 6.51 -1.63
C ILE A 51 4.52 5.05 -2.06
N LEU A 52 3.48 4.56 -2.73
CA LEU A 52 3.49 3.27 -3.40
C LEU A 52 4.04 3.44 -4.81
N ARG A 53 5.23 2.91 -5.07
CA ARG A 53 5.92 3.00 -6.35
C ARG A 53 5.83 1.68 -7.10
N SER A 54 5.54 1.75 -8.39
CA SER A 54 5.75 0.66 -9.34
C SER A 54 7.10 0.86 -10.00
N PHE A 55 7.99 -0.11 -9.85
CA PHE A 55 9.33 -0.08 -10.44
C PHE A 55 9.43 -1.05 -11.60
N ALA A 56 10.10 -0.61 -12.67
CA ALA A 56 10.61 -1.50 -13.71
C ALA A 56 11.88 -2.24 -13.24
N GLU A 57 12.28 -3.26 -14.00
CA GLU A 57 13.47 -4.08 -13.70
C GLU A 57 14.77 -3.26 -13.55
N ASN A 58 14.90 -2.18 -14.32
CA ASN A 58 16.07 -1.29 -14.25
C ASN A 58 16.02 -0.31 -13.06
N GLY A 59 15.06 -0.44 -12.15
CA GLY A 59 14.90 0.44 -10.99
C GLY A 59 14.25 1.81 -11.30
N THR A 60 13.74 2.01 -12.52
CA THR A 60 12.98 3.22 -12.86
C THR A 60 11.58 3.14 -12.28
N VAL A 61 11.11 4.21 -11.63
CA VAL A 61 9.70 4.36 -11.23
C VAL A 61 8.86 4.60 -12.47
N ILE A 62 7.87 3.74 -12.72
CA ILE A 62 7.00 3.80 -13.90
C ILE A 62 5.57 4.22 -13.59
N ASP A 63 5.16 4.15 -12.33
CA ASP A 63 3.88 4.65 -11.82
C ASP A 63 3.92 4.79 -10.30
N TYR A 64 2.98 5.54 -9.72
CA TYR A 64 2.90 5.71 -8.27
C TYR A 64 1.49 6.02 -7.75
N ALA A 65 1.28 5.80 -6.44
CA ALA A 65 0.13 6.31 -5.71
C ALA A 65 0.56 6.89 -4.35
N ARG A 66 -0.11 7.97 -3.95
CA ARG A 66 -0.01 8.56 -2.60
C ARG A 66 -1.02 7.87 -1.69
N LEU A 67 -0.55 7.24 -0.61
CA LEU A 67 -1.43 6.58 0.37
C LEU A 67 -1.72 7.50 1.55
N THR A 68 -2.97 7.53 1.99
CA THR A 68 -3.33 8.21 3.25
C THR A 68 -2.84 7.41 4.45
N VAL A 69 -2.70 8.05 5.62
CA VAL A 69 -2.35 7.36 6.87
C VAL A 69 -3.28 6.16 7.14
N SER A 70 -4.59 6.29 6.90
CA SER A 70 -5.52 5.17 7.10
C SER A 70 -5.23 3.99 6.15
N GLN A 71 -4.82 4.26 4.91
CA GLN A 71 -4.43 3.22 3.96
C GLN A 71 -3.07 2.60 4.32
N LEU A 72 -2.12 3.39 4.83
CA LEU A 72 -0.85 2.89 5.36
C LEU A 72 -1.07 1.95 6.55
N MET A 73 -1.96 2.30 7.48
CA MET A 73 -2.33 1.40 8.59
C MET A 73 -2.97 0.11 8.09
N THR A 74 -3.81 0.19 7.06
CA THR A 74 -4.39 -0.99 6.41
C THR A 74 -3.31 -1.91 5.82
N VAL A 75 -2.26 -1.34 5.23
CA VAL A 75 -1.13 -2.12 4.70
C VAL A 75 -0.28 -2.73 5.83
N ALA A 76 -0.05 -1.98 6.91
CA ALA A 76 0.70 -2.49 8.06
C ALA A 76 0.02 -3.71 8.70
N ASP A 77 -1.32 -3.74 8.71
CA ASP A 77 -2.12 -4.86 9.22
C ASP A 77 -2.02 -6.14 8.34
N TRP A 78 -1.38 -6.09 7.17
CA TRP A 78 -1.03 -7.29 6.41
C TRP A 78 0.17 -8.03 7.00
N SER A 79 0.96 -7.36 7.84
CA SER A 79 2.06 -7.97 8.60
C SER A 79 1.60 -8.40 9.98
N SER A 80 2.46 -9.12 10.71
CA SER A 80 2.19 -9.53 12.09
C SER A 80 3.39 -9.24 13.01
N GLY A 81 3.17 -9.35 14.32
CA GLY A 81 4.22 -9.19 15.33
C GLY A 81 4.96 -7.85 15.24
N GLU A 82 6.29 -7.93 15.40
CA GLU A 82 7.21 -6.80 15.40
C GLU A 82 7.17 -5.99 14.09
N GLN A 83 7.05 -6.67 12.94
CA GLN A 83 7.00 -6.00 11.64
C GLN A 83 5.79 -5.07 11.55
N ARG A 84 4.60 -5.52 11.96
CA ARG A 84 3.41 -4.66 11.98
C ARG A 84 3.61 -3.45 12.88
N SER A 85 4.14 -3.65 14.09
CA SER A 85 4.39 -2.56 15.03
C SER A 85 5.41 -1.54 14.49
N HIS A 86 6.45 -2.02 13.82
CA HIS A 86 7.44 -1.18 13.15
C HIS A 86 6.80 -0.34 12.03
N LEU A 87 6.06 -0.98 11.11
CA LEU A 87 5.37 -0.30 10.00
C LEU A 87 4.37 0.75 10.49
N GLN A 88 3.59 0.42 11.53
CA GLN A 88 2.67 1.37 12.15
C GLN A 88 3.41 2.57 12.76
N ALA A 89 4.56 2.35 13.40
CA ALA A 89 5.35 3.42 14.01
C ALA A 89 5.94 4.36 12.96
N ILE A 90 6.54 3.83 11.88
CA ILE A 90 7.14 4.67 10.83
C ILE A 90 6.08 5.44 10.04
N TRP A 91 4.89 4.87 9.81
CA TRP A 91 3.85 5.49 9.00
C TRP A 91 2.84 6.35 9.78
N ALA A 92 2.89 6.36 11.12
CA ALA A 92 1.90 7.04 11.97
C ALA A 92 1.70 8.53 11.63
N ASN A 93 2.76 9.22 11.22
CA ASN A 93 2.77 10.66 11.00
C ASN A 93 3.20 11.04 9.57
N VAL A 94 3.15 10.09 8.64
CA VAL A 94 3.57 10.33 7.25
C VAL A 94 2.46 11.07 6.50
N ASN A 95 2.82 12.19 5.87
CA ASN A 95 1.95 12.88 4.92
C ASN A 95 2.49 12.70 3.50
N SER A 96 2.00 11.68 2.81
CA SER A 96 2.42 11.37 1.43
C SER A 96 2.07 12.47 0.42
N PHE A 97 1.22 13.44 0.75
CA PHE A 97 0.87 14.57 -0.12
C PHE A 97 1.88 15.73 -0.06
N GLU A 98 2.77 15.73 0.93
CA GLU A 98 3.88 16.69 1.05
C GLU A 98 5.16 16.22 0.35
N VAL A 99 5.16 15.01 -0.21
CA VAL A 99 6.30 14.49 -0.96
C VAL A 99 6.36 15.16 -2.34
N GLU A 100 7.48 15.77 -2.65
CA GLU A 100 7.72 16.42 -3.95
C GLU A 100 7.81 15.40 -5.09
N ASP A 101 7.39 15.79 -6.29
CA ASP A 101 7.31 14.88 -7.43
C ASP A 101 8.69 14.34 -7.86
N ASP A 102 9.77 15.11 -7.68
CA ASP A 102 11.13 14.68 -7.98
C ASP A 102 11.56 13.49 -7.10
N GLN A 103 11.26 13.52 -5.80
CA GLN A 103 11.47 12.40 -4.88
C GLN A 103 10.59 11.19 -5.23
N ILE A 104 9.40 11.40 -5.80
CA ILE A 104 8.53 10.28 -6.19
C ILE A 104 9.16 9.49 -7.33
N TRP A 105 9.58 10.18 -8.39
CA TRP A 105 10.14 9.57 -9.60
C TRP A 105 11.62 9.19 -9.45
N SER A 106 12.35 9.85 -8.55
CA SER A 106 13.76 9.59 -8.23
C SER A 106 13.96 9.52 -6.71
N PRO A 107 13.50 8.44 -6.05
CA PRO A 107 13.59 8.32 -4.61
C PRO A 107 15.05 8.25 -4.14
N PRO A 108 15.39 8.92 -3.02
CA PRO A 108 16.71 8.78 -2.40
C PRO A 108 16.94 7.34 -1.96
N VAL A 109 18.22 6.96 -1.87
CA VAL A 109 18.66 5.57 -1.63
C VAL A 109 18.02 4.95 -0.39
N ASN A 110 17.80 5.72 0.68
CA ASN A 110 17.19 5.23 1.91
C ASN A 110 15.71 4.83 1.75
N LEU A 111 15.03 5.30 0.71
CA LEU A 111 13.65 4.95 0.38
C LEU A 111 13.56 3.81 -0.64
N LEU A 112 14.69 3.25 -1.09
CA LEU A 112 14.69 2.09 -1.99
C LEU A 112 14.59 0.78 -1.21
N PRO A 113 13.95 -0.26 -1.77
CA PRO A 113 14.01 -1.60 -1.20
C PRO A 113 15.45 -2.13 -1.21
N VAL A 114 15.79 -2.99 -0.25
CA VAL A 114 17.18 -3.52 -0.12
C VAL A 114 17.62 -4.25 -1.40
N THR A 115 16.69 -4.92 -2.07
CA THR A 115 16.93 -5.62 -3.35
C THR A 115 17.43 -4.73 -4.48
N MET A 116 17.27 -3.40 -4.38
CA MET A 116 17.76 -2.43 -5.36
C MET A 116 19.02 -1.69 -4.89
N ARG A 117 19.34 -1.76 -3.60
CA ARG A 117 20.53 -1.13 -3.01
C ARG A 117 21.73 -2.04 -3.04
N GLU A 118 21.51 -3.31 -2.78
CA GLU A 118 22.57 -4.29 -2.57
C GLU A 118 22.47 -5.40 -3.62
N PRO A 119 23.61 -5.87 -4.16
CA PRO A 119 23.61 -7.08 -4.96
C PRO A 119 22.99 -8.21 -4.14
N PRO A 120 22.21 -9.12 -4.77
CA PRO A 120 21.64 -10.24 -4.03
C PRO A 120 22.77 -10.99 -3.31
N PRO A 121 22.60 -11.36 -2.03
CA PRO A 121 23.62 -12.14 -1.35
C PRO A 121 23.90 -13.41 -2.17
N ASP A 122 25.16 -13.85 -2.21
CA ASP A 122 25.68 -15.10 -2.83
C ASP A 122 25.09 -16.37 -2.17
N SER A 123 23.85 -16.31 -1.68
CA SER A 123 23.12 -17.46 -1.21
C SER A 123 22.56 -18.18 -2.42
N PRO A 124 22.93 -19.46 -2.67
CA PRO A 124 22.22 -20.25 -3.64
C PRO A 124 20.74 -20.23 -3.29
N ALA A 125 19.89 -19.85 -4.25
CA ALA A 125 18.47 -20.01 -4.11
C ALA A 125 18.20 -21.48 -3.71
N PRO A 126 17.36 -21.77 -2.71
CA PRO A 126 16.96 -23.15 -2.48
C PRO A 126 16.27 -23.63 -3.76
N GLN A 127 16.96 -24.47 -4.53
CA GLN A 127 16.45 -25.09 -5.76
C GLN A 127 15.52 -26.27 -5.45
N ASN A 128 14.94 -26.32 -4.25
CA ASN A 128 13.84 -27.23 -4.02
C ASN A 128 12.62 -26.66 -4.75
N GLU A 129 12.53 -26.98 -6.04
CA GLU A 129 11.27 -27.12 -6.75
C GLU A 129 10.46 -28.17 -5.98
N LEU A 130 9.77 -27.72 -4.92
CA LEU A 130 8.74 -28.55 -4.32
C LEU A 130 7.72 -28.84 -5.42
N ASP A 131 7.46 -30.13 -5.63
CA ASP A 131 6.39 -30.60 -6.50
C ASP A 131 5.06 -30.02 -5.99
N LEU A 132 4.61 -28.96 -6.65
CA LEU A 132 3.43 -28.14 -6.30
C LEU A 132 2.12 -28.94 -6.35
N ARG A 133 2.15 -30.22 -6.77
CA ARG A 133 0.97 -31.08 -6.90
C ARG A 133 0.44 -31.63 -5.58
N MET A 134 1.18 -31.52 -4.47
CA MET A 134 0.79 -32.08 -3.16
C MET A 134 0.63 -31.04 -2.03
N ILE A 135 0.75 -29.75 -2.34
CA ILE A 135 0.64 -28.66 -1.35
C ILE A 135 -0.75 -28.04 -1.45
N PRO A 136 -1.46 -27.79 -0.33
CA PRO A 136 -2.66 -26.95 -0.35
C PRO A 136 -2.38 -25.66 -1.12
N PRO A 137 -3.36 -25.08 -1.84
CA PRO A 137 -3.15 -23.82 -2.54
C PRO A 137 -2.64 -22.78 -1.52
N LEU A 138 -1.37 -22.39 -1.67
CA LEU A 138 -0.77 -21.37 -0.82
C LEU A 138 -1.49 -20.06 -1.12
N LEU A 139 -1.87 -19.34 -0.07
CA LEU A 139 -2.32 -17.96 -0.24
C LEU A 139 -1.13 -17.15 -0.77
N CYS A 140 -1.37 -16.25 -1.73
CA CYS A 140 -0.29 -15.46 -2.33
C CYS A 140 0.55 -14.74 -1.27
N GLN A 141 -0.10 -14.29 -0.19
CA GLN A 141 0.52 -13.58 0.91
C GLN A 141 1.58 -14.43 1.66
N ASP A 142 1.53 -15.76 1.56
CA ASP A 142 2.50 -16.68 2.17
C ASP A 142 3.73 -16.91 1.27
N ILE A 143 3.73 -16.39 0.04
CA ILE A 143 4.76 -16.62 -0.97
C ILE A 143 5.73 -15.45 -0.97
N GLN A 144 6.96 -15.68 -0.51
CA GLN A 144 8.03 -14.68 -0.62
C GLN A 144 8.46 -14.46 -2.07
N CYS A 145 8.77 -13.21 -2.40
CA CYS A 145 9.14 -12.81 -3.75
C CYS A 145 10.29 -11.79 -3.76
N ARG A 146 10.95 -11.69 -4.92
CA ARG A 146 11.90 -10.61 -5.24
C ARG A 146 11.45 -9.74 -6.40
N ASN A 147 10.52 -10.23 -7.22
CA ASN A 147 9.98 -9.55 -8.40
C ASN A 147 8.63 -10.17 -8.84
N HIS A 148 7.90 -9.48 -9.72
CA HIS A 148 6.60 -9.96 -10.24
C HIS A 148 6.70 -11.35 -10.90
N MET A 149 7.80 -11.65 -11.60
CA MET A 149 8.01 -12.96 -12.24
C MET A 149 7.99 -14.12 -11.22
N ALA A 150 8.56 -13.95 -10.02
CA ALA A 150 8.51 -14.96 -8.97
C ALA A 150 7.07 -15.29 -8.54
N CYS A 151 6.19 -14.28 -8.48
CA CYS A 151 4.78 -14.44 -8.13
C CYS A 151 3.97 -15.09 -9.24
N ARG A 152 4.17 -14.68 -10.50
CA ARG A 152 3.47 -15.25 -11.65
C ARG A 152 3.72 -16.74 -11.83
N ARG A 153 4.95 -17.21 -11.56
CA ARG A 153 5.28 -18.65 -11.56
C ARG A 153 4.51 -19.46 -10.51
N ARG A 154 3.92 -18.79 -9.52
CA ARG A 154 3.10 -19.40 -8.45
C ARG A 154 1.61 -19.09 -8.57
N GLY A 155 1.18 -18.46 -9.67
CA GLY A 155 -0.23 -18.11 -9.90
C GLY A 155 -0.71 -16.82 -9.24
N CYS A 156 0.21 -16.00 -8.72
CA CYS A 156 -0.06 -14.66 -8.18
C CYS A 156 0.42 -13.57 -9.16
N GLU A 157 0.09 -12.30 -8.95
CA GLU A 157 0.41 -11.27 -9.96
C GLU A 157 1.63 -10.44 -9.60
N ARG A 158 1.66 -9.91 -8.37
CA ARG A 158 2.59 -8.83 -8.02
C ARG A 158 3.45 -9.20 -6.83
N CYS A 159 4.72 -8.79 -6.86
CA CYS A 159 5.58 -8.80 -5.70
C CYS A 159 5.48 -7.46 -4.98
N PHE A 160 5.03 -7.49 -3.73
CA PHE A 160 4.84 -6.31 -2.90
C PHE A 160 5.92 -6.26 -1.81
N ILE A 161 6.67 -5.16 -1.77
CA ILE A 161 7.73 -4.92 -0.78
C ILE A 161 7.32 -3.72 0.08
N GLN A 162 7.45 -3.85 1.40
CA GLN A 162 7.18 -2.79 2.37
C GLN A 162 8.50 -2.32 2.97
N ASP A 163 8.71 -1.01 3.11
CA ASP A 163 9.89 -0.46 3.80
C ASP A 163 11.20 -0.97 3.15
N ALA A 164 12.32 -0.81 3.84
CA ALA A 164 13.67 -1.24 3.59
C ALA A 164 13.88 -2.74 3.86
N ILE A 165 13.00 -3.64 3.42
CA ILE A 165 13.18 -5.09 3.59
C ILE A 165 13.70 -5.79 2.33
N ALA A 166 14.40 -6.92 2.52
CA ALA A 166 15.06 -7.66 1.44
C ALA A 166 14.16 -8.60 0.64
N LYS A 167 12.93 -8.87 1.11
CA LYS A 167 12.00 -9.77 0.44
C LYS A 167 10.57 -9.24 0.58
N GLY A 168 9.83 -9.30 -0.51
CA GLY A 168 8.40 -9.03 -0.51
C GLY A 168 7.58 -10.29 -0.33
N PHE A 169 6.27 -10.14 -0.45
CA PHE A 169 5.29 -11.21 -0.56
C PHE A 169 4.44 -11.03 -1.82
N CYS A 170 3.89 -12.13 -2.31
CA CYS A 170 3.02 -12.08 -3.48
C CYS A 170 1.61 -11.58 -3.10
N ILE A 171 1.01 -10.83 -4.01
CA ILE A 171 -0.38 -10.40 -3.97
C ILE A 171 -1.06 -10.60 -5.32
#